data_AF-A0A7S0G314-F1
#
_entry.id   AF-A0A7S0G314-F1
#
_cell.length_a   1.000
_cell.length_b   1.000
_cell.length_c   1.000
_cell.angle_alpha   90.00
_cell.angle_beta   90.00
_cell.angle_gamma   90.00
#
_symmetry.space_group_name_H-M   'P 1'
#
loop_
_entity.id
_entity.type
_entity.pdbx_description
1 polymer ?
#
loop_
_entity_poly.entity_id
_entity_poly.type
_entity_poly.pdbx_seq_one_letter_code
_entity_poly.pdbx_strand_id
1 'polypeptide(L)'
;MGFKPSGRRQVYEASMCHPNIEVLKDLLYVREDLACALSFDNYLSISLRDRASTESPMNFLESLSKEVEQKAKQEVKILKTLKTEAEGAGSGGHIYPWDRSYYMAQAKAKTRSDGSSLCEYFSLSACVDGMGMLVKRLFGIDLLECEASENELWHSDVKKMQMRHETEGVLGYIYLDLYPRAGKYNHAAQFTIRCGREQGPGLDYQKPVVALVCNFTNVSGSHPVLLSHGEAETLFHEFGHACHSLLSRTKFQHLSGTRGPVDFVEIPSHLFEHFIWDHRVLSKFARSVYTGRALSQNEIDNFQRDSNMFSGMDIQQQILLSAFDLELHTKPYSSNWTQVYSDLFKTFSCITPADNVPWETTFGHVVGYGAGYYSYLYAKVIASEIWQALFRNDPTSRAAGDLSYAPTS
;
A
#
# COMPACT_ATOMS: atom_id res chain seq x y z
N MET A 1 -0.45 28.15 -17.89
CA MET A 1 0.73 27.75 -18.69
C MET A 1 0.60 26.26 -18.98
N GLY A 2 0.26 25.86 -20.21
CA GLY A 2 0.20 24.43 -20.56
C GLY A 2 1.61 23.83 -20.52
N PHE A 3 1.81 22.78 -19.74
CA PHE A 3 3.10 22.06 -19.68
C PHE A 3 3.40 21.47 -21.06
N LYS A 4 4.47 21.95 -21.72
CA LYS A 4 4.90 21.44 -23.02
C LYS A 4 5.26 19.94 -22.89
N PRO A 5 4.98 19.12 -23.92
CA PRO A 5 5.28 17.68 -23.88
C PRO A 5 6.77 17.40 -23.64
N SER A 6 7.63 18.23 -24.22
CA SER A 6 9.08 18.19 -24.02
C SER A 6 9.50 18.38 -22.55
N GLY A 7 8.79 19.23 -21.80
CA GLY A 7 9.06 19.46 -20.38
C GLY A 7 8.72 18.24 -19.53
N ARG A 8 7.60 17.57 -19.81
CA ARG A 8 7.22 16.33 -19.11
C ARG A 8 8.24 15.22 -19.35
N ARG A 9 8.68 15.07 -20.60
CA ARG A 9 9.74 14.12 -20.97
C ARG A 9 11.05 14.40 -20.24
N GLN A 10 11.53 15.65 -20.28
CA GLN A 10 12.78 16.04 -19.61
C GLN A 10 12.73 15.78 -18.10
N VAL A 11 11.62 16.11 -17.44
CA VAL A 11 11.44 15.83 -16.00
C VAL A 11 11.48 14.33 -15.72
N TYR A 12 10.77 13.53 -16.54
CA TYR A 12 10.76 12.07 -16.39
C TYR A 12 12.16 11.47 -16.57
N GLU A 13 12.86 11.81 -17.65
CA GLU A 13 14.22 11.31 -17.91
C GLU A 13 15.20 11.72 -16.81
N ALA A 14 15.13 12.96 -16.33
CA ALA A 14 15.95 13.45 -15.22
C ALA A 14 15.65 12.72 -13.90
N SER A 15 14.38 12.43 -13.61
CA SER A 15 13.98 11.72 -12.38
C SER A 15 14.39 10.25 -12.33
N MET A 16 14.79 9.68 -13.47
CA MET A 16 15.17 8.27 -13.57
C MET A 16 16.69 8.06 -13.63
N CYS A 17 17.49 9.14 -13.63
CA CYS A 17 18.95 9.06 -13.74
C CYS A 17 19.60 9.12 -12.36
N HIS A 18 19.53 8.02 -11.60
CA HIS A 18 20.20 7.91 -10.30
C HIS A 18 21.53 7.16 -10.44
N PRO A 19 22.59 7.55 -9.69
CA PRO A 19 23.90 6.89 -9.71
C PRO A 19 23.90 5.57 -8.93
N ASN A 20 22.86 4.73 -9.08
CA ASN A 20 22.65 3.52 -8.29
C ASN A 20 22.92 2.22 -9.06
N ILE A 21 23.27 2.27 -10.35
CA ILE A 21 23.37 1.05 -11.17
C ILE A 21 24.42 0.07 -10.66
N GLU A 22 25.58 0.56 -10.21
CA GLU A 22 26.63 -0.31 -9.66
C GLU A 22 26.22 -0.87 -8.29
N VAL A 23 25.55 -0.07 -7.45
CA VAL A 23 24.99 -0.54 -6.17
C VAL A 23 23.96 -1.66 -6.39
N LEU A 24 23.11 -1.52 -7.42
CA LEU A 24 22.15 -2.56 -7.79
C LEU A 24 22.89 -3.83 -8.25
N LYS A 25 23.89 -3.72 -9.12
CA LYS A 25 24.66 -4.89 -9.58
C LYS A 25 25.37 -5.60 -8.43
N ASP A 26 25.99 -4.86 -7.53
CA ASP A 26 26.66 -5.43 -6.35
C ASP A 26 25.67 -6.17 -5.46
N LEU A 27 24.49 -5.60 -5.22
CA LEU A 27 23.42 -6.26 -4.46
C LEU A 27 22.99 -7.57 -5.13
N LEU A 28 22.76 -7.56 -6.44
CA LEU A 28 22.33 -8.74 -7.19
C LEU A 28 23.43 -9.80 -7.25
N TYR A 29 24.68 -9.39 -7.42
CA TYR A 29 25.84 -10.29 -7.37
C TYR A 29 25.92 -11.03 -6.04
N VAL A 30 25.83 -10.31 -4.91
CA VAL A 30 25.87 -10.93 -3.57
C VAL A 30 24.68 -11.88 -3.36
N ARG A 31 23.50 -11.54 -3.88
CA ARG A 31 22.31 -12.43 -3.82
C ARG A 31 22.47 -13.69 -4.66
N GLU A 32 23.09 -13.58 -5.84
CA GLU A 32 23.42 -14.73 -6.71
C GLU A 32 24.48 -15.62 -6.06
N ASP A 33 25.54 -15.04 -5.48
CA ASP A 33 26.58 -15.77 -4.74
C ASP A 33 26.02 -16.50 -3.51
N LEU A 34 25.09 -15.85 -2.78
CA LEU A 34 24.36 -16.48 -1.68
C LEU A 34 23.53 -17.69 -2.16
N ALA A 35 22.85 -17.58 -3.32
CA ALA A 35 22.11 -18.69 -3.90
C ALA A 35 23.03 -19.88 -4.22
N CYS A 36 24.15 -19.61 -4.87
CA CYS A 36 25.17 -20.61 -5.16
C CYS A 36 25.72 -21.27 -3.88
N ALA A 37 26.07 -20.49 -2.86
CA ALA A 37 26.57 -20.98 -1.58
C ALA A 37 25.57 -21.90 -0.86
N LEU A 38 24.27 -21.61 -1.00
CA LEU A 38 23.18 -22.41 -0.43
C LEU A 38 22.68 -23.52 -1.36
N SER A 39 23.33 -23.74 -2.51
CA SER A 39 22.96 -24.74 -3.53
C SER A 39 21.55 -24.52 -4.13
N PHE A 40 21.16 -23.27 -4.33
CA PHE A 40 19.97 -22.85 -5.08
C PHE A 40 20.35 -22.31 -6.46
N ASP A 41 19.44 -22.47 -7.43
CA ASP A 41 19.66 -21.99 -8.80
C ASP A 41 19.76 -20.47 -8.87
N ASN A 42 19.00 -19.75 -8.04
CA ASN A 42 18.98 -18.29 -7.97
C ASN A 42 18.38 -17.79 -6.65
N TYR A 43 18.43 -16.48 -6.42
CA TYR A 43 17.93 -15.87 -5.19
C TYR A 43 16.41 -15.96 -5.05
N LEU A 44 15.66 -15.92 -6.17
CA LEU A 44 14.22 -16.13 -6.14
C LEU A 44 13.86 -17.50 -5.55
N SER A 45 14.59 -18.57 -5.89
CA SER A 45 14.39 -19.90 -5.33
C SER A 45 14.60 -19.95 -3.81
N ILE A 46 15.56 -19.18 -3.27
CA ILE A 46 15.70 -19.01 -1.81
C ILE A 46 14.45 -18.33 -1.25
N SER A 47 14.08 -17.18 -1.83
CA SER A 47 13.00 -16.35 -1.33
C SER A 47 11.63 -17.06 -1.34
N LEU A 48 11.40 -17.98 -2.28
CA LEU A 48 10.13 -18.71 -2.40
C LEU A 48 9.97 -19.83 -1.36
N ARG A 49 11.03 -20.25 -0.66
CA ARG A 49 10.91 -21.33 0.35
C ARG A 49 10.03 -20.97 1.53
N ASP A 50 10.03 -19.70 1.91
CA ASP A 50 9.32 -19.19 3.08
C ASP A 50 8.03 -18.45 2.69
N ARG A 51 7.48 -18.75 1.51
CA ARG A 51 6.22 -18.17 0.99
C ARG A 51 5.03 -19.06 1.31
N ALA A 52 3.86 -18.45 1.50
CA ALA A 52 2.62 -19.15 1.74
C ALA A 52 2.05 -19.77 0.45
N SER A 53 2.20 -19.09 -0.69
CA SER A 53 1.74 -19.59 -1.99
C SER A 53 2.68 -20.65 -2.56
N THR A 54 2.10 -21.70 -3.13
CA THR A 54 2.82 -22.74 -3.89
C THR A 54 2.81 -22.49 -5.40
N GLU A 55 2.07 -21.47 -5.87
CA GLU A 55 1.99 -21.10 -7.27
C GLU A 55 3.24 -20.32 -7.71
N SER A 56 3.67 -20.51 -8.96
CA SER A 56 4.70 -19.68 -9.58
C SER A 56 4.26 -18.22 -9.62
N PRO A 57 5.03 -17.28 -9.01
CA PRO A 57 4.69 -15.86 -9.04
C PRO A 57 4.57 -15.30 -10.46
N MET A 58 5.40 -15.77 -11.40
CA MET A 58 5.32 -15.30 -12.79
C MET A 58 4.03 -15.77 -13.46
N ASN A 59 3.59 -17.01 -13.22
CA ASN A 59 2.33 -17.53 -13.79
C ASN A 59 1.12 -16.75 -13.24
N PHE A 60 1.15 -16.41 -11.95
CA PHE A 60 0.16 -15.54 -11.33
C PHE A 60 0.11 -14.17 -12.02
N LEU A 61 1.27 -13.52 -12.22
CA LEU A 61 1.37 -12.21 -12.88
C LEU A 61 0.91 -12.24 -14.34
N GLU A 62 1.27 -13.28 -15.09
CA GLU A 62 0.83 -13.48 -16.48
C GLU A 62 -0.69 -13.69 -16.58
N SER A 63 -1.27 -14.45 -15.64
CA SER A 63 -2.71 -14.68 -15.58
C SER A 63 -3.45 -13.38 -15.24
N LEU A 64 -2.98 -12.64 -14.22
CA LEU A 64 -3.56 -11.36 -13.86
C LEU A 64 -3.44 -10.33 -14.99
N SER A 65 -2.32 -10.33 -15.73
CA SER A 65 -2.13 -9.45 -16.88
C SER A 65 -3.18 -9.67 -17.97
N LYS A 66 -3.58 -10.92 -18.22
CA LYS A 66 -4.64 -11.25 -19.19
C LYS A 66 -5.99 -10.71 -18.75
N GLU A 67 -6.32 -10.85 -17.46
CA GLU A 67 -7.60 -10.35 -16.89
C GLU A 67 -7.75 -8.82 -17.01
N VAL A 68 -6.66 -8.06 -16.86
CA VAL A 68 -6.72 -6.59 -16.89
C VAL A 68 -6.47 -5.98 -18.28
N GLU A 69 -6.03 -6.77 -19.26
CA GLU A 69 -5.58 -6.28 -20.57
C GLU A 69 -6.67 -5.48 -21.30
N GLN A 70 -7.89 -6.00 -21.36
CA GLN A 70 -8.99 -5.34 -22.06
C GLN A 70 -9.30 -3.97 -21.46
N LYS A 71 -9.34 -3.90 -20.12
CA LYS A 71 -9.61 -2.65 -19.40
C LYS A 71 -8.51 -1.63 -19.66
N ALA A 72 -7.24 -2.02 -19.52
CA ALA A 72 -6.12 -1.14 -19.77
C ALA A 72 -6.08 -0.60 -21.21
N LYS A 73 -6.44 -1.42 -22.22
CA LYS A 73 -6.55 -0.97 -23.62
C LYS A 73 -7.63 0.11 -23.81
N GLN A 74 -8.76 -0.02 -23.13
CA GLN A 74 -9.83 0.98 -23.15
C GLN A 74 -9.38 2.28 -22.49
N GLU A 75 -8.71 2.18 -21.34
CA GLU A 75 -8.17 3.30 -20.58
C GLU A 75 -7.09 4.06 -21.38
N VAL A 76 -6.16 3.36 -22.04
CA VAL A 76 -5.15 3.98 -22.91
C VAL A 76 -5.81 4.71 -24.09
N LYS A 77 -6.91 4.20 -24.64
CA LYS A 77 -7.68 4.90 -25.69
C LYS A 77 -8.16 6.27 -25.22
N ILE A 78 -8.61 6.40 -23.97
CA ILE A 78 -9.01 7.69 -23.38
C ILE A 78 -7.82 8.64 -23.39
N LEU A 79 -6.65 8.19 -22.93
CA LEU A 79 -5.45 9.02 -22.91
C LEU A 79 -5.01 9.44 -24.31
N LYS A 80 -5.10 8.55 -25.31
CA LYS A 80 -4.78 8.85 -26.72
C LYS A 80 -5.67 9.94 -27.29
N THR A 81 -6.97 9.89 -27.00
CA THR A 81 -7.91 10.92 -27.41
C THR A 81 -7.53 12.27 -26.79
N LEU A 82 -7.30 12.32 -25.48
CA LEU A 82 -6.91 13.55 -24.78
C LEU A 82 -5.57 14.12 -25.28
N LYS A 83 -4.60 13.24 -25.57
CA LYS A 83 -3.32 13.66 -26.16
C LYS A 83 -3.51 14.26 -27.54
N THR A 84 -4.33 13.64 -28.38
CA THR A 84 -4.63 14.13 -29.73
C THR A 84 -5.35 15.49 -29.68
N GLU A 85 -6.30 15.67 -28.76
CA GLU A 85 -6.98 16.95 -28.53
C GLU A 85 -6.01 18.05 -28.08
N ALA A 86 -5.08 17.74 -27.18
CA ALA A 86 -4.17 18.72 -26.57
C ALA A 86 -2.93 19.05 -27.43
N GLU A 87 -2.40 18.08 -28.18
CA GLU A 87 -1.13 18.18 -28.90
C GLU A 87 -1.27 18.09 -30.43
N GLY A 88 -2.46 17.78 -30.94
CA GLY A 88 -2.76 17.63 -32.36
C GLY A 88 -2.52 16.21 -32.91
N ALA A 89 -3.02 15.98 -34.13
CA ALA A 89 -2.96 14.68 -34.81
C ALA A 89 -1.53 14.22 -35.15
N GLY A 90 -0.56 15.13 -35.16
CA GLY A 90 0.87 14.84 -35.37
C GLY A 90 1.60 14.24 -34.15
N SER A 91 0.94 14.08 -33.01
CA SER A 91 1.52 13.57 -31.76
C SER A 91 1.86 12.06 -31.77
N GLY A 92 1.67 11.39 -32.91
CA GLY A 92 2.02 9.98 -33.13
C GLY A 92 1.08 8.96 -32.47
N GLY A 93 0.05 9.39 -31.74
CA GLY A 93 -0.95 8.49 -31.15
C GLY A 93 -0.41 7.52 -30.09
N HIS A 94 0.86 7.65 -29.69
CA HIS A 94 1.51 6.86 -28.64
C HIS A 94 1.38 7.58 -27.29
N ILE A 95 1.15 6.81 -26.25
CA ILE A 95 1.23 7.28 -24.86
C ILE A 95 2.56 6.80 -24.31
N TYR A 96 3.35 7.71 -23.78
CA TYR A 96 4.63 7.40 -23.13
C TYR A 96 4.51 7.54 -21.60
N PRO A 97 5.50 7.07 -20.81
CA PRO A 97 5.42 7.14 -19.35
C PRO A 97 5.22 8.57 -18.81
N TRP A 98 5.84 9.58 -19.45
CA TRP A 98 5.69 10.99 -19.10
C TRP A 98 4.33 11.61 -19.48
N ASP A 99 3.52 10.91 -20.27
CA ASP A 99 2.17 11.33 -20.64
C ASP A 99 1.12 10.78 -19.66
N ARG A 100 1.37 9.60 -19.09
CA ARG A 100 0.44 8.82 -18.26
C ARG A 100 -0.22 9.66 -17.17
N SER A 101 0.55 10.14 -16.20
CA SER A 101 0.00 10.89 -15.05
C SER A 101 -0.68 12.20 -15.46
N TYR A 102 -0.15 12.87 -16.49
CA TYR A 102 -0.70 14.15 -16.97
C TYR A 102 -2.09 13.99 -17.59
N TYR A 103 -2.26 13.01 -18.48
CA TYR A 103 -3.56 12.77 -19.13
C TYR A 103 -4.55 12.03 -18.23
N MET A 104 -4.09 11.16 -17.32
CA MET A 104 -4.96 10.58 -16.29
C MET A 104 -5.55 11.68 -15.40
N ALA A 105 -4.74 12.66 -14.98
CA ALA A 105 -5.22 13.80 -14.20
C ALA A 105 -6.22 14.67 -14.98
N GLN A 106 -5.96 14.95 -16.25
CA GLN A 106 -6.92 15.68 -17.10
C GLN A 106 -8.23 14.91 -17.32
N ALA A 107 -8.16 13.60 -17.55
CA ALA A 107 -9.34 12.77 -17.72
C ALA A 107 -10.22 12.80 -16.46
N LYS A 108 -9.61 12.59 -15.28
CA LYS A 108 -10.29 12.70 -13.99
C LYS A 108 -10.85 14.10 -13.77
N ALA A 109 -10.13 15.16 -14.15
CA ALA A 109 -10.62 16.53 -14.03
C ALA A 109 -11.86 16.82 -14.92
N LYS A 110 -12.00 16.15 -16.07
CA LYS A 110 -13.19 16.27 -16.93
C LYS A 110 -14.42 15.54 -16.37
N THR A 111 -14.23 14.48 -15.59
CA THR A 111 -15.34 13.70 -14.99
C THR A 111 -15.77 14.22 -13.62
N ARG A 112 -14.85 14.87 -12.90
CA ARG A 112 -15.14 15.49 -11.61
C ARG A 112 -16.17 16.60 -11.77
N SER A 113 -17.35 16.38 -11.20
CA SER A 113 -18.27 17.48 -10.86
C SER A 113 -17.55 18.43 -9.89
N ASP A 114 -17.54 19.74 -10.17
CA ASP A 114 -16.93 20.76 -9.31
C ASP A 114 -17.27 20.51 -7.83
N GLY A 115 -16.26 20.22 -7.00
CA GLY A 115 -16.42 19.96 -5.55
C GLY A 115 -16.09 18.55 -5.06
N SER A 116 -15.59 17.63 -5.90
CA SER A 116 -15.30 16.22 -5.57
C SER A 116 -14.07 15.96 -4.66
N SER A 117 -13.79 16.85 -3.70
CA SER A 117 -12.77 16.57 -2.68
C SER A 117 -13.46 16.03 -1.43
N LEU A 118 -13.20 14.78 -1.10
CA LEU A 118 -13.68 14.20 0.15
C LEU A 118 -12.84 14.64 1.37
N CYS A 119 -11.82 15.47 1.19
CA CYS A 119 -10.92 15.89 2.28
C CYS A 119 -11.66 16.49 3.48
N GLU A 120 -12.78 17.19 3.25
CA GLU A 120 -13.57 17.78 4.34
C GLU A 120 -14.11 16.76 5.35
N TYR A 121 -14.20 15.49 4.96
CA TYR A 121 -14.75 14.40 5.78
C TYR A 121 -13.71 13.63 6.58
N PHE A 122 -12.43 13.77 6.21
CA PHE A 122 -11.32 12.98 6.73
C PHE A 122 -10.39 13.86 7.56
N SER A 123 -10.93 14.47 8.62
CA SER A 123 -10.03 15.05 9.63
C SER A 123 -9.22 13.93 10.28
N LEU A 124 -7.96 14.19 10.61
CA LEU A 124 -7.07 13.20 11.21
C LEU A 124 -7.68 12.59 12.48
N SER A 125 -8.33 13.42 13.31
CA SER A 125 -9.03 12.95 14.52
C SER A 125 -10.19 12.02 14.18
N ALA A 126 -11.02 12.38 13.18
CA ALA A 126 -12.13 11.51 12.76
C ALA A 126 -11.63 10.18 12.20
N CYS A 127 -10.52 10.17 11.47
CA CYS A 127 -9.90 8.92 11.00
C CYS A 127 -9.41 8.05 12.16
N VAL A 128 -8.80 8.63 13.20
CA VAL A 128 -8.40 7.90 14.42
C VAL A 128 -9.61 7.35 15.18
N ASP A 129 -10.68 8.14 15.30
CA ASP A 129 -11.95 7.67 15.88
C ASP A 129 -12.56 6.54 15.03
N GLY A 130 -12.44 6.63 13.71
CA GLY A 130 -12.85 5.60 12.76
C GLY A 130 -12.11 4.27 12.97
N MET A 131 -10.79 4.32 13.18
CA MET A 131 -9.99 3.15 13.54
C MET A 131 -10.51 2.49 14.83
N GLY A 132 -10.73 3.30 15.89
CA GLY A 132 -11.26 2.83 17.16
C GLY A 132 -12.67 2.25 17.05
N MET A 133 -13.57 2.90 16.30
CA MET A 133 -14.91 2.41 16.01
C MET A 133 -14.87 1.06 15.30
N LEU A 134 -13.98 0.91 14.31
CA LEU A 134 -13.86 -0.30 13.52
C LEU A 134 -13.42 -1.49 14.37
N VAL A 135 -12.32 -1.37 15.14
CA VAL A 135 -11.86 -2.48 16.00
C VAL A 135 -12.82 -2.79 17.15
N LYS A 136 -13.57 -1.80 17.62
CA LYS A 136 -14.65 -2.03 18.59
C LYS A 136 -15.75 -2.90 18.02
N ARG A 137 -16.19 -2.60 16.80
CA ARG A 137 -17.25 -3.34 16.11
C ARG A 137 -16.80 -4.74 15.68
N LEU A 138 -15.61 -4.83 15.10
CA LEU A 138 -15.08 -6.08 14.57
C LEU A 138 -14.57 -7.03 15.64
N PHE A 139 -13.99 -6.52 16.73
CA PHE A 139 -13.22 -7.35 17.68
C PHE A 139 -13.55 -7.09 19.14
N GLY A 140 -14.48 -6.19 19.48
CA GLY A 140 -14.77 -5.87 20.89
C GLY A 140 -13.62 -5.14 21.60
N ILE A 141 -12.83 -4.37 20.85
CA ILE A 141 -11.63 -3.68 21.38
C ILE A 141 -11.86 -2.18 21.44
N ASP A 142 -11.62 -1.59 22.60
CA ASP A 142 -11.50 -0.14 22.73
C ASP A 142 -10.06 0.30 22.41
N LEU A 143 -9.92 1.29 21.51
CA LEU A 143 -8.67 2.03 21.28
C LEU A 143 -8.70 3.31 22.12
N LEU A 144 -7.90 3.38 23.17
CA LEU A 144 -7.97 4.45 24.17
C LEU A 144 -6.62 5.17 24.27
N GLU A 145 -6.63 6.50 24.22
CA GLU A 145 -5.45 7.30 24.55
C GLU A 145 -5.06 7.06 26.01
N CYS A 146 -3.76 6.89 26.28
CA CYS A 146 -3.26 6.69 27.62
C CYS A 146 -1.96 7.48 27.87
N GLU A 147 -1.76 7.86 29.12
CA GLU A 147 -0.59 8.63 29.54
C GLU A 147 0.70 7.86 29.28
N ALA A 148 1.68 8.57 28.72
CA ALA A 148 3.04 8.07 28.57
C ALA A 148 3.82 8.39 29.85
N SER A 149 4.73 7.49 30.21
CA SER A 149 5.64 7.70 31.35
C SER A 149 6.63 8.82 31.02
N GLU A 150 7.26 9.38 32.05
CA GLU A 150 8.32 10.37 31.85
C GLU A 150 9.43 9.81 30.93
N ASN A 151 9.78 10.58 29.88
CA ASN A 151 10.76 10.21 28.85
C ASN A 151 10.43 8.94 28.02
N GLU A 152 9.18 8.48 28.00
CA GLU A 152 8.75 7.33 27.18
C GLU A 152 8.63 7.69 25.69
N LEU A 153 8.20 8.91 25.38
CA LEU A 153 7.96 9.38 24.00
C LEU A 153 9.23 10.01 23.40
N TRP A 154 9.50 9.70 22.12
CA TRP A 154 10.60 10.31 21.37
C TRP A 154 10.27 11.69 20.79
N HIS A 155 9.00 12.11 20.81
CA HIS A 155 8.56 13.42 20.35
C HIS A 155 7.23 13.81 21.00
N SER A 156 6.99 15.11 21.22
CA SER A 156 5.77 15.63 21.88
C SER A 156 4.48 15.37 21.11
N ASP A 157 4.56 15.25 19.79
CA ASP A 157 3.40 15.00 18.92
C ASP A 157 2.98 13.52 18.87
N VAL A 158 3.76 12.63 19.49
CA VAL A 158 3.46 11.19 19.51
C VAL A 158 2.40 10.91 20.56
N LYS A 159 1.31 10.25 20.15
CA LYS A 159 0.26 9.81 21.08
C LYS A 159 0.43 8.33 21.39
N LYS A 160 0.28 7.96 22.65
CA LYS A 160 0.23 6.56 23.08
C LYS A 160 -1.22 6.13 23.23
N MET A 161 -1.58 5.02 22.59
CA MET A 161 -2.89 4.40 22.72
C MET A 161 -2.73 2.97 23.25
N GLN A 162 -3.70 2.51 24.02
CA GLN A 162 -3.86 1.12 24.44
C GLN A 162 -5.02 0.47 23.68
N MET A 163 -4.82 -0.77 23.24
CA MET A 163 -5.92 -1.64 22.75
C MET A 163 -6.39 -2.52 23.90
N ARG A 164 -7.63 -2.33 24.34
CA ARG A 164 -8.24 -3.09 25.44
C ARG A 164 -9.45 -3.87 24.95
N HIS A 165 -9.35 -5.20 25.00
CA HIS A 165 -10.47 -6.09 24.73
C HIS A 165 -11.46 -6.04 25.89
N GLU A 166 -12.75 -6.18 25.57
CA GLU A 166 -13.86 -6.14 26.53
C GLU A 166 -13.78 -7.22 27.63
N THR A 167 -13.18 -8.38 27.35
CA THR A 167 -13.01 -9.48 28.34
C THR A 167 -11.56 -9.84 28.64
N GLU A 168 -10.63 -9.69 27.70
CA GLU A 168 -9.21 -10.09 27.88
C GLU A 168 -8.36 -8.98 28.52
N GLY A 169 -8.90 -7.77 28.68
CA GLY A 169 -8.16 -6.63 29.17
C GLY A 169 -7.20 -6.06 28.12
N VAL A 170 -6.07 -5.49 28.56
CA VAL A 170 -5.14 -4.79 27.65
C VAL A 170 -4.38 -5.81 26.79
N LEU A 171 -4.48 -5.68 25.47
CA LEU A 171 -3.82 -6.54 24.49
C LEU A 171 -2.44 -6.03 24.10
N GLY A 172 -2.25 -4.71 24.04
CA GLY A 172 -1.00 -4.08 23.63
C GLY A 172 -1.11 -2.58 23.48
N TYR A 173 -0.04 -1.96 22.99
CA TYR A 173 0.09 -0.51 22.87
C TYR A 173 0.53 -0.10 21.46
N ILE A 174 -0.04 1.00 20.96
CA ILE A 174 0.31 1.62 19.68
C ILE A 174 0.70 3.08 19.91
N TYR A 175 1.85 3.48 19.39
CA TYR A 175 2.23 4.89 19.28
C TYR A 175 1.82 5.43 17.91
N LEU A 176 1.17 6.58 17.90
CA LEU A 176 0.77 7.29 16.68
C LEU A 176 1.73 8.45 16.45
N ASP A 177 2.59 8.33 15.45
CA ASP A 177 3.55 9.36 15.03
C ASP A 177 3.17 9.87 13.62
N LEU A 178 2.21 10.79 13.56
CA LEU A 178 1.45 11.06 12.32
C LEU A 178 1.89 12.32 11.55
N TYR A 179 2.75 13.15 12.13
CA TYR A 179 3.16 14.44 11.54
C TYR A 179 4.60 14.41 11.01
N PRO A 180 4.90 15.09 9.89
CA PRO A 180 6.25 15.15 9.35
C PRO A 180 7.15 16.06 10.19
N ARG A 181 8.44 15.71 10.27
CA ARG A 181 9.49 16.55 10.84
C ARG A 181 10.85 16.19 10.25
N ALA A 182 11.81 17.11 10.34
CA ALA A 182 13.17 16.88 9.84
C ALA A 182 13.80 15.64 10.49
N GLY A 183 14.43 14.79 9.68
CA GLY A 183 15.09 13.56 10.13
C GLY A 183 14.15 12.38 10.46
N LYS A 184 12.82 12.56 10.36
CA LYS A 184 11.86 11.45 10.50
C LYS A 184 11.79 10.61 9.22
N TYR A 185 11.53 9.32 9.37
CA TYR A 185 11.16 8.44 8.26
C TYR A 185 10.02 9.04 7.42
N ASN A 186 10.24 9.15 6.11
CA ASN A 186 9.43 9.94 5.19
C ASN A 186 8.30 9.16 4.50
N HIS A 187 8.15 7.86 4.74
CA HIS A 187 7.04 7.05 4.27
C HIS A 187 6.06 6.71 5.40
N ALA A 188 4.91 6.11 5.05
CA ALA A 188 4.05 5.47 6.02
C ALA A 188 4.58 4.06 6.33
N ALA A 189 4.53 3.65 7.59
CA ALA A 189 4.92 2.31 8.01
C ALA A 189 4.45 1.99 9.44
N GLN A 190 4.21 0.71 9.70
CA GLN A 190 4.11 0.14 11.03
C GLN A 190 5.46 -0.47 11.47
N PHE A 191 6.00 0.01 12.60
CA PHE A 191 7.21 -0.52 13.21
C PHE A 191 6.89 -1.31 14.47
N THR A 192 7.46 -2.50 14.60
CA THR A 192 7.30 -3.33 15.81
C THR A 192 8.41 -3.01 16.81
N ILE A 193 8.04 -2.41 17.95
CA ILE A 193 8.97 -2.06 19.04
C ILE A 193 9.18 -3.28 19.95
N ARG A 194 8.09 -3.97 20.29
CA ARG A 194 8.11 -5.18 21.11
C ARG A 194 7.14 -6.20 20.56
N CYS A 195 7.60 -7.42 20.34
CA CYS A 195 6.77 -8.55 19.90
C CYS A 195 5.90 -9.10 21.05
N GLY A 196 4.75 -9.64 20.69
CA GLY A 196 3.95 -10.48 21.57
C GLY A 196 4.63 -11.85 21.77
N ARG A 197 4.69 -12.36 23.00
CA ARG A 197 5.16 -13.72 23.28
C ARG A 197 4.73 -14.25 24.63
N GLU A 198 4.71 -15.57 24.78
CA GLU A 198 4.76 -16.20 26.10
C GLU A 198 6.13 -15.95 26.76
N GLN A 199 6.13 -15.72 28.07
CA GLN A 199 7.36 -15.52 28.85
C GLN A 199 7.79 -16.77 29.62
N GLY A 200 6.89 -17.72 29.81
CA GLY A 200 7.12 -18.97 30.55
C GLY A 200 5.92 -19.33 31.43
N PRO A 201 5.92 -20.51 32.06
CA PRO A 201 4.83 -20.94 32.93
C PRO A 201 4.61 -19.96 34.09
N GLY A 202 3.37 -19.50 34.27
CA GLY A 202 2.99 -18.60 35.38
C GLY A 202 3.39 -17.13 35.22
N LEU A 203 3.99 -16.75 34.10
CA LEU A 203 4.28 -15.35 33.77
C LEU A 203 3.20 -14.78 32.84
N ASP A 204 2.93 -13.49 32.98
CA ASP A 204 2.01 -12.78 32.10
C ASP A 204 2.50 -12.79 30.64
N TYR A 205 1.54 -12.75 29.72
CA TYR A 205 1.86 -12.61 28.30
C TYR A 205 2.59 -11.28 28.05
N GLN A 206 3.72 -11.33 27.33
CA GLN A 206 4.42 -10.12 26.92
C GLN A 206 3.59 -9.41 25.86
N LYS A 207 3.02 -8.25 26.21
CA LYS A 207 2.14 -7.52 25.30
C LYS A 207 2.93 -6.84 24.17
N PRO A 208 2.49 -6.95 22.91
CA PRO A 208 3.11 -6.25 21.80
C PRO A 208 3.04 -4.72 21.95
N VAL A 209 4.04 -4.06 21.38
CA VAL A 209 4.14 -2.60 21.29
C VAL A 209 4.56 -2.24 19.87
N VAL A 210 3.80 -1.38 19.21
CA VAL A 210 4.05 -0.95 17.83
C VAL A 210 4.02 0.57 17.71
N ALA A 211 4.61 1.11 16.65
CA ALA A 211 4.47 2.50 16.25
C ALA A 211 3.91 2.56 14.83
N LEU A 212 2.86 3.36 14.64
CA LEU A 212 2.32 3.70 13.33
C LEU A 212 2.85 5.08 12.96
N VAL A 213 3.66 5.11 11.91
CA VAL A 213 4.39 6.30 11.46
C VAL A 213 3.79 6.76 10.14
N CYS A 214 3.34 8.02 10.10
CA CYS A 214 2.81 8.67 8.89
C CYS A 214 3.32 10.13 8.83
N ASN A 215 3.04 10.83 7.72
CA ASN A 215 3.58 12.18 7.47
C ASN A 215 2.51 13.15 6.95
N PHE A 216 1.38 13.27 7.66
CA PHE A 216 0.25 14.09 7.24
C PHE A 216 0.49 15.58 7.51
N THR A 217 0.48 16.39 6.46
CA THR A 217 0.72 17.83 6.54
C THR A 217 -0.57 18.63 6.62
N ASN A 218 -0.55 19.71 7.41
CA ASN A 218 -1.58 20.74 7.34
C ASN A 218 -1.25 21.74 6.21
N VAL A 219 -1.85 21.56 5.03
CA VAL A 219 -1.58 22.44 3.88
C VAL A 219 -2.13 23.86 4.07
N SER A 220 -3.19 24.03 4.87
CA SER A 220 -3.90 25.31 5.03
C SER A 220 -3.59 26.07 6.33
N GLY A 221 -2.80 25.49 7.24
CA GLY A 221 -2.50 26.08 8.55
C GLY A 221 -3.71 26.18 9.50
N SER A 222 -4.89 25.72 9.07
CA SER A 222 -6.13 25.70 9.86
C SER A 222 -6.26 24.37 10.58
N HIS A 223 -6.55 24.37 11.89
CA HIS A 223 -7.02 23.15 12.56
C HIS A 223 -8.46 22.86 12.12
N PRO A 224 -8.81 21.62 11.75
CA PRO A 224 -8.05 20.37 11.87
C PRO A 224 -7.21 19.97 10.63
N VAL A 225 -6.24 19.05 10.80
CA VAL A 225 -5.52 18.42 9.66
C VAL A 225 -6.51 17.56 8.86
N LEU A 226 -6.63 17.84 7.56
CA LEU A 226 -7.50 17.13 6.63
C LEU A 226 -6.68 16.22 5.74
N LEU A 227 -7.07 14.95 5.69
CA LEU A 227 -6.46 13.95 4.82
C LEU A 227 -7.18 13.91 3.49
N SER A 228 -6.43 13.73 2.40
CA SER A 228 -6.99 13.14 1.20
C SER A 228 -7.50 11.72 1.48
N HIS A 229 -8.42 11.22 0.65
CA HIS A 229 -8.89 9.84 0.80
C HIS A 229 -7.73 8.83 0.69
N GLY A 230 -6.75 9.06 -0.19
CA GLY A 230 -5.57 8.20 -0.30
C GLY A 230 -4.67 8.21 0.95
N GLU A 231 -4.56 9.34 1.64
CA GLU A 231 -3.87 9.40 2.95
C GLU A 231 -4.65 8.67 4.05
N ALA A 232 -5.99 8.75 4.03
CA ALA A 232 -6.83 7.98 4.94
C ALA A 232 -6.75 6.47 4.66
N GLU A 233 -6.73 6.06 3.38
CA GLU A 233 -6.47 4.67 2.98
C GLU A 233 -5.11 4.19 3.49
N THR A 234 -4.06 4.99 3.30
CA THR A 234 -2.71 4.68 3.81
C THR A 234 -2.70 4.51 5.33
N LEU A 235 -3.39 5.39 6.08
CA LEU A 235 -3.52 5.26 7.53
C LEU A 235 -4.19 3.93 7.94
N PHE A 236 -5.26 3.55 7.25
CA PHE A 236 -5.99 2.31 7.53
C PHE A 236 -5.18 1.07 7.12
N HIS A 237 -4.41 1.14 6.03
CA HIS A 237 -3.46 0.10 5.62
C HIS A 237 -2.44 -0.18 6.73
N GLU A 238 -1.74 0.86 7.22
CA GLU A 238 -0.77 0.71 8.31
C GLU A 238 -1.42 0.26 9.61
N PHE A 239 -2.66 0.67 9.87
CA PHE A 239 -3.41 0.21 11.02
C PHE A 239 -3.80 -1.27 10.92
N GLY A 240 -3.99 -1.80 9.71
CA GLY A 240 -4.15 -3.24 9.47
C GLY A 240 -2.90 -4.02 9.89
N HIS A 241 -1.69 -3.55 9.57
CA HIS A 241 -0.45 -4.13 10.10
C HIS A 241 -0.35 -4.02 11.63
N ALA A 242 -0.76 -2.89 12.19
CA ALA A 242 -0.78 -2.71 13.64
C ALA A 242 -1.73 -3.71 14.32
N CYS A 243 -2.92 -3.92 13.74
CA CYS A 243 -3.87 -4.93 14.20
C CYS A 243 -3.27 -6.34 14.10
N HIS A 244 -2.65 -6.69 12.97
CA HIS A 244 -1.96 -7.97 12.79
C HIS A 244 -0.93 -8.22 13.91
N SER A 245 -0.14 -7.20 14.27
CA SER A 245 0.84 -7.30 15.36
C SER A 245 0.23 -7.34 16.76
N LEU A 246 -0.79 -6.52 17.04
CA LEU A 246 -1.38 -6.37 18.38
C LEU A 246 -2.38 -7.50 18.74
N LEU A 247 -3.00 -8.10 17.73
CA LEU A 247 -3.96 -9.19 17.91
C LEU A 247 -3.27 -10.57 17.88
N SER A 248 -2.01 -10.65 17.46
CA SER A 248 -1.22 -11.88 17.50
C SER A 248 -1.07 -12.42 18.94
N ARG A 249 -1.29 -13.73 19.12
CA ARG A 249 -1.13 -14.48 20.39
C ARG A 249 -0.15 -15.64 20.22
N THR A 250 1.07 -15.28 19.85
CA THR A 250 2.10 -16.27 19.55
C THR A 250 2.88 -16.66 20.80
N LYS A 251 3.28 -17.93 20.87
CA LYS A 251 4.18 -18.43 21.90
C LYS A 251 5.59 -17.87 21.76
N PHE A 252 6.08 -17.79 20.52
CA PHE A 252 7.43 -17.36 20.21
C PHE A 252 7.46 -16.01 19.49
N GLN A 253 8.36 -15.13 19.93
CA GLN A 253 8.49 -13.78 19.36
C GLN A 253 8.81 -13.75 17.86
N HIS A 254 9.51 -14.76 17.35
CA HIS A 254 9.91 -14.80 15.94
C HIS A 254 8.73 -15.10 15.00
N LEU A 255 7.60 -15.54 15.54
CA LEU A 255 6.35 -15.77 14.81
C LEU A 255 5.32 -14.64 15.04
N SER A 256 5.68 -13.61 15.81
CA SER A 256 4.74 -12.59 16.26
C SER A 256 4.43 -11.56 15.17
N GLY A 257 3.13 -11.28 14.99
CA GLY A 257 2.65 -10.21 14.13
C GLY A 257 3.07 -10.37 12.67
N THR A 258 3.61 -9.30 12.11
CA THR A 258 4.04 -9.21 10.69
C THR A 258 5.32 -10.00 10.36
N ARG A 259 5.82 -10.87 11.24
CA ARG A 259 7.01 -11.72 11.01
C ARG A 259 6.70 -13.03 10.27
N GLY A 260 5.61 -13.06 9.50
CA GLY A 260 5.20 -14.21 8.69
C GLY A 260 5.70 -14.17 7.24
N PRO A 261 5.23 -15.10 6.38
CA PRO A 261 5.52 -15.09 4.95
C PRO A 261 5.18 -13.74 4.30
N VAL A 262 6.10 -13.19 3.51
CA VAL A 262 5.95 -11.82 2.92
C VAL A 262 4.73 -11.73 1.98
N ASP A 263 4.34 -12.83 1.35
CA ASP A 263 3.13 -12.94 0.52
C ASP A 263 1.82 -13.02 1.31
N PHE A 264 1.91 -13.09 2.64
CA PHE A 264 0.77 -13.07 3.55
C PHE A 264 0.67 -11.77 4.36
N VAL A 265 1.80 -11.14 4.70
CA VAL A 265 1.87 -10.00 5.64
C VAL A 265 1.03 -8.78 5.20
N GLU A 266 0.84 -8.61 3.89
CA GLU A 266 0.05 -7.52 3.28
C GLU A 266 -1.46 -7.79 3.22
N ILE A 267 -1.92 -9.02 3.49
CA ILE A 267 -3.36 -9.35 3.41
C ILE A 267 -4.17 -8.55 4.44
N PRO A 268 -3.77 -8.49 5.74
CA PRO A 268 -4.52 -7.73 6.72
C PRO A 268 -4.56 -6.22 6.43
N SER A 269 -3.46 -5.64 5.92
CA SER A 269 -3.41 -4.21 5.58
C SER A 269 -4.33 -3.88 4.39
N HIS A 270 -4.28 -4.67 3.32
CA HIS A 270 -5.21 -4.52 2.19
C HIS A 270 -6.67 -4.81 2.55
N LEU A 271 -6.94 -5.72 3.48
CA LEU A 271 -8.30 -5.90 3.99
C LEU A 271 -8.81 -4.61 4.66
N PHE A 272 -7.93 -3.90 5.37
CA PHE A 272 -8.29 -2.64 6.01
C PHE A 272 -8.58 -1.50 5.02
N GLU A 273 -7.96 -1.52 3.84
CA GLU A 273 -8.28 -0.58 2.75
C GLU A 273 -9.76 -0.70 2.33
N HIS A 274 -10.31 -1.90 2.28
CA HIS A 274 -11.72 -2.08 1.90
C HIS A 274 -12.71 -1.36 2.84
N PHE A 275 -12.43 -1.31 4.15
CA PHE A 275 -13.31 -0.61 5.09
C PHE A 275 -13.36 0.91 4.84
N ILE A 276 -12.25 1.54 4.41
CA ILE A 276 -12.21 2.99 4.13
C ILE A 276 -12.92 3.38 2.82
N TRP A 277 -13.32 2.38 2.04
CA TRP A 277 -14.10 2.55 0.82
C TRP A 277 -15.59 2.27 1.03
N ASP A 278 -16.00 1.62 2.11
CA ASP A 278 -17.40 1.27 2.33
C ASP A 278 -18.19 2.40 3.03
N HIS A 279 -19.22 2.92 2.35
CA HIS A 279 -20.10 3.96 2.89
C HIS A 279 -20.70 3.60 4.27
N ARG A 280 -21.04 2.34 4.52
CA ARG A 280 -21.66 1.90 5.78
C ARG A 280 -20.67 2.02 6.95
N VAL A 281 -19.37 1.95 6.66
CA VAL A 281 -18.28 2.21 7.61
C VAL A 281 -18.02 3.71 7.71
N LEU A 282 -17.78 4.38 6.58
CA LEU A 282 -17.48 5.81 6.53
C LEU A 282 -18.55 6.67 7.20
N SER A 283 -19.83 6.39 6.94
CA SER A 283 -20.96 7.12 7.54
C SER A 283 -21.00 7.06 9.07
N LYS A 284 -20.24 6.17 9.73
CA LYS A 284 -20.14 6.12 11.19
C LYS A 284 -19.23 7.18 11.79
N PHE A 285 -18.19 7.62 11.09
CA PHE A 285 -17.18 8.53 11.64
C PHE A 285 -16.84 9.72 10.74
N ALA A 286 -16.93 9.57 9.42
CA ALA A 286 -16.58 10.61 8.47
C ALA A 286 -17.64 11.72 8.48
N ARG A 287 -17.23 12.92 8.88
CA ARG A 287 -18.10 14.10 9.05
C ARG A 287 -17.43 15.32 8.44
N SER A 288 -18.17 16.07 7.62
CA SER A 288 -17.68 17.33 7.07
C SER A 288 -17.31 18.27 8.22
N VAL A 289 -16.05 18.74 8.25
CA VAL A 289 -15.59 19.69 9.28
C VAL A 289 -16.30 21.04 9.22
N TYR A 290 -16.92 21.38 8.09
CA TYR A 290 -17.62 22.64 7.89
C TYR A 290 -19.10 22.56 8.26
N THR A 291 -19.75 21.44 7.96
CA THR A 291 -21.22 21.29 8.10
C THR A 291 -21.65 20.27 9.13
N GLY A 292 -20.75 19.41 9.59
CA GLY A 292 -21.05 18.26 10.46
C GLY A 292 -21.83 17.14 9.78
N ARG A 293 -22.18 17.25 8.48
CA ARG A 293 -22.95 16.22 7.76
C ARG A 293 -22.12 14.95 7.56
N ALA A 294 -22.79 13.80 7.57
CA ALA A 294 -22.16 12.54 7.20
C ALA A 294 -21.89 12.50 5.68
N LEU A 295 -20.85 11.75 5.29
CA LEU A 295 -20.58 11.45 3.88
C LEU A 295 -21.73 10.61 3.32
N SER A 296 -22.30 11.03 2.19
CA SER A 296 -23.38 10.30 1.55
C SER A 296 -22.88 9.17 0.63
N GLN A 297 -23.72 8.16 0.38
CA GLN A 297 -23.44 7.06 -0.55
C GLN A 297 -23.08 7.58 -1.95
N ASN A 298 -23.82 8.56 -2.46
CA ASN A 298 -23.60 9.10 -3.80
C ASN A 298 -22.22 9.78 -3.93
N GLU A 299 -21.76 10.48 -2.89
CA GLU A 299 -20.46 11.16 -2.90
C GLU A 299 -19.31 10.16 -2.96
N ILE A 300 -19.34 9.10 -2.14
CA ILE A 300 -18.30 8.06 -2.16
C ILE A 300 -18.37 7.21 -3.43
N ASP A 301 -19.56 6.88 -3.93
CA ASP A 301 -19.71 6.12 -5.19
C ASP A 301 -19.17 6.90 -6.39
N ASN A 302 -19.42 8.21 -6.44
CA ASN A 302 -18.86 9.09 -7.47
C ASN A 302 -17.33 9.12 -7.36
N PHE A 303 -16.81 9.31 -6.15
CA PHE A 303 -15.37 9.36 -5.91
C PHE A 303 -14.66 8.04 -6.23
N GLN A 304 -15.28 6.89 -5.91
CA GLN A 304 -14.81 5.56 -6.28
C GLN A 304 -14.74 5.38 -7.79
N ARG A 305 -15.78 5.80 -8.52
CA ARG A 305 -15.80 5.72 -9.99
C ARG A 305 -14.64 6.52 -10.60
N ASP A 306 -14.41 7.73 -10.12
CA ASP A 306 -13.28 8.56 -10.57
C ASP A 306 -11.91 7.96 -10.19
N SER A 307 -11.81 7.39 -8.99
CA SER A 307 -10.57 6.77 -8.49
C SER A 307 -10.20 5.52 -9.29
N ASN A 308 -11.19 4.70 -9.64
CA ASN A 308 -11.04 3.45 -10.39
C ASN A 308 -10.95 3.62 -11.92
N MET A 309 -11.04 4.86 -12.43
CA MET A 309 -11.07 5.16 -13.87
C MET A 309 -9.90 4.58 -14.67
N PHE A 310 -8.73 4.41 -14.05
CA PHE A 310 -7.49 3.92 -14.69
C PHE A 310 -6.89 2.70 -13.98
N SER A 311 -7.73 1.96 -13.26
CA SER A 311 -7.28 0.82 -12.44
C SER A 311 -6.65 -0.30 -13.26
N GLY A 312 -7.04 -0.49 -14.53
CA GLY A 312 -6.37 -1.47 -15.40
C GLY A 312 -4.91 -1.12 -15.65
N MET A 313 -4.63 0.13 -16.01
CA MET A 313 -3.28 0.66 -16.21
C MET A 313 -2.47 0.75 -14.91
N ASP A 314 -3.12 0.95 -13.75
CA ASP A 314 -2.44 0.92 -12.45
C ASP A 314 -2.04 -0.52 -12.06
N ILE A 315 -2.89 -1.52 -12.30
CA ILE A 315 -2.54 -2.92 -12.08
C ILE A 315 -1.43 -3.37 -13.03
N GLN A 316 -1.49 -3.00 -14.32
CA GLN A 316 -0.40 -3.28 -15.28
C GLN A 316 0.96 -2.74 -14.81
N GLN A 317 0.98 -1.54 -14.21
CA GLN A 317 2.21 -1.01 -13.65
C GLN A 317 2.74 -1.89 -12.51
N GLN A 318 1.89 -2.32 -11.59
CA GLN A 318 2.29 -3.20 -10.49
C GLN A 318 2.75 -4.58 -10.98
N ILE A 319 2.11 -5.12 -12.02
CA ILE A 319 2.53 -6.38 -12.66
C ILE A 319 3.92 -6.23 -13.26
N LEU A 320 4.17 -5.16 -14.01
CA LEU A 320 5.49 -4.86 -14.58
C LEU A 320 6.58 -4.78 -13.49
N LEU A 321 6.32 -4.06 -12.40
CA LEU A 321 7.29 -3.93 -11.30
C LEU A 321 7.55 -5.28 -10.62
N SER A 322 6.51 -6.07 -10.42
CA SER A 322 6.60 -7.40 -9.85
C SER A 322 7.40 -8.35 -10.75
N ALA A 323 7.11 -8.36 -12.05
CA ALA A 323 7.83 -9.18 -13.01
C ALA A 323 9.30 -8.77 -13.10
N PHE A 324 9.59 -7.47 -13.05
CA PHE A 324 10.96 -6.97 -13.02
C PHE A 324 11.72 -7.37 -11.76
N ASP A 325 11.09 -7.30 -10.58
CA ASP A 325 11.66 -7.83 -9.34
C ASP A 325 12.00 -9.33 -9.44
N LEU A 326 11.10 -10.15 -10.00
CA LEU A 326 11.38 -11.58 -10.20
C LEU A 326 12.57 -11.80 -11.14
N GLU A 327 12.67 -11.04 -12.22
CA GLU A 327 13.76 -11.17 -13.21
C GLU A 327 15.10 -10.71 -12.65
N LEU A 328 15.13 -9.66 -11.82
CA LEU A 328 16.33 -9.22 -11.10
C LEU A 328 16.94 -10.35 -10.25
N HIS A 329 16.10 -11.25 -9.72
CA HIS A 329 16.50 -12.32 -8.82
C HIS A 329 16.57 -13.71 -9.47
N THR A 330 16.44 -13.76 -10.80
CA THR A 330 16.48 -15.01 -11.59
C THR A 330 17.55 -14.96 -12.68
N LYS A 331 17.74 -13.80 -13.34
CA LYS A 331 18.77 -13.61 -14.37
C LYS A 331 20.14 -13.31 -13.76
N PRO A 332 21.24 -13.53 -14.50
CA PRO A 332 22.59 -13.17 -14.04
C PRO A 332 22.70 -11.69 -13.65
N TYR A 333 23.40 -11.39 -12.56
CA TYR A 333 23.58 -10.01 -12.04
C TYR A 333 24.13 -9.02 -13.08
N SER A 334 24.89 -9.51 -14.06
CA SER A 334 25.52 -8.73 -15.13
C SER A 334 24.60 -8.42 -16.31
N SER A 335 23.30 -8.73 -16.23
CA SER A 335 22.33 -8.48 -17.29
C SER A 335 22.17 -6.99 -17.60
N ASN A 336 21.72 -6.66 -18.82
CA ASN A 336 21.34 -5.30 -19.18
C ASN A 336 19.95 -4.98 -18.61
N TRP A 337 19.91 -4.45 -17.40
CA TRP A 337 18.66 -4.20 -16.66
C TRP A 337 17.73 -3.18 -17.33
N THR A 338 18.28 -2.14 -17.96
CA THR A 338 17.49 -1.19 -18.76
C THR A 338 16.74 -1.92 -19.89
N GLN A 339 17.43 -2.83 -20.60
CA GLN A 339 16.82 -3.61 -21.67
C GLN A 339 15.78 -4.60 -21.14
N VAL A 340 16.09 -5.33 -20.06
CA VAL A 340 15.15 -6.26 -19.40
C VAL A 340 13.87 -5.54 -18.99
N TYR A 341 13.99 -4.38 -18.33
CA TYR A 341 12.83 -3.57 -17.95
C TYR A 341 12.02 -3.13 -19.18
N SER A 342 12.69 -2.63 -20.23
CA SER A 342 12.04 -2.24 -21.49
C SER A 342 11.27 -3.39 -22.15
N ASP A 343 11.80 -4.61 -22.13
CA ASP A 343 11.14 -5.76 -22.74
C ASP A 343 9.95 -6.25 -21.93
N LEU A 344 10.07 -6.28 -20.59
CA LEU A 344 8.91 -6.53 -19.71
C LEU A 344 7.85 -5.44 -19.87
N PHE A 345 8.25 -4.18 -20.06
CA PHE A 345 7.33 -3.07 -20.27
C PHE A 345 6.47 -3.31 -21.51
N LYS A 346 7.06 -3.75 -22.63
CA LYS A 346 6.32 -4.09 -23.85
C LYS A 346 5.34 -5.25 -23.66
N THR A 347 5.68 -6.19 -22.77
CA THR A 347 4.86 -7.37 -22.48
C THR A 347 3.66 -7.03 -21.58
N PHE A 348 3.89 -6.28 -20.51
CA PHE A 348 2.90 -6.08 -19.43
C PHE A 348 2.17 -4.74 -19.48
N SER A 349 2.59 -3.81 -20.33
CA SER A 349 1.99 -2.46 -20.41
C SER A 349 1.39 -2.16 -21.77
N CYS A 350 0.24 -1.48 -21.78
CA CYS A 350 -0.40 -1.00 -23.00
C CYS A 350 0.13 0.37 -23.50
N ILE A 351 1.07 0.99 -22.80
CA ILE A 351 1.71 2.25 -23.22
C ILE A 351 3.08 1.96 -23.86
N THR A 352 3.62 2.91 -24.61
CA THR A 352 4.92 2.78 -25.28
C THR A 352 6.04 3.03 -24.27
N PRO A 353 7.06 2.17 -24.16
CA PRO A 353 8.19 2.38 -23.26
C PRO A 353 8.99 3.64 -23.65
N ALA A 354 9.74 4.18 -22.69
CA ALA A 354 10.74 5.20 -22.96
C ALA A 354 12.05 4.54 -23.45
N ASP A 355 12.69 5.13 -24.45
CA ASP A 355 13.94 4.60 -24.99
C ASP A 355 15.11 4.90 -24.05
N ASN A 356 15.89 3.86 -23.69
CA ASN A 356 17.16 3.96 -22.95
C ASN A 356 17.09 4.75 -21.63
N VAL A 357 15.97 4.67 -20.91
CA VAL A 357 15.84 5.28 -19.57
C VAL A 357 16.17 4.22 -18.50
N PRO A 358 17.19 4.45 -17.63
CA PRO A 358 17.66 3.48 -16.64
C PRO A 358 16.74 3.42 -15.41
N TRP A 359 15.48 3.05 -15.63
CA TRP A 359 14.42 3.03 -14.62
C TRP A 359 14.78 2.17 -13.40
N GLU A 360 15.54 1.09 -13.60
CA GLU A 360 15.98 0.16 -12.56
C GLU A 360 16.73 0.84 -11.40
N THR A 361 17.36 1.99 -11.66
CA THR A 361 18.13 2.75 -10.66
C THR A 361 17.26 3.42 -9.61
N THR A 362 15.94 3.45 -9.82
CA THR A 362 14.95 4.09 -8.94
C THR A 362 14.18 3.10 -8.07
N PHE A 363 14.31 1.80 -8.32
CA PHE A 363 13.44 0.79 -7.71
C PHE A 363 13.90 0.36 -6.32
N GLY A 364 13.70 1.23 -5.33
CA GLY A 364 14.19 1.02 -3.95
C GLY A 364 13.65 -0.22 -3.22
N HIS A 365 12.48 -0.73 -3.61
CA HIS A 365 11.88 -1.92 -2.99
C HIS A 365 12.77 -3.16 -3.11
N VAL A 366 13.66 -3.21 -4.12
CA VAL A 366 14.62 -4.31 -4.29
C VAL A 366 15.49 -4.54 -3.04
N VAL A 367 15.74 -3.51 -2.23
CA VAL A 367 16.63 -3.61 -1.06
C VAL A 367 15.99 -4.42 0.07
N GLY A 368 14.77 -4.06 0.49
CA GLY A 368 14.08 -4.70 1.63
C GLY A 368 13.08 -5.80 1.24
N TYR A 369 12.57 -5.75 0.01
CA TYR A 369 11.47 -6.60 -0.49
C TYR A 369 11.87 -7.41 -1.74
N GLY A 370 13.17 -7.49 -2.07
CA GLY A 370 13.65 -8.19 -3.27
C GLY A 370 13.14 -9.63 -3.36
N ALA A 371 12.70 -10.02 -4.56
CA ALA A 371 12.03 -11.29 -4.86
C ALA A 371 10.67 -11.48 -4.13
N GLY A 372 10.06 -10.39 -3.69
CA GLY A 372 8.82 -10.37 -2.94
C GLY A 372 7.78 -9.40 -3.47
N TYR A 373 8.09 -8.52 -4.42
CA TYR A 373 7.21 -7.39 -4.77
C TYR A 373 5.83 -7.82 -5.31
N TYR A 374 5.73 -9.02 -5.91
CA TYR A 374 4.44 -9.60 -6.34
C TYR A 374 3.44 -9.82 -5.19
N SER A 375 3.92 -9.89 -3.94
CA SER A 375 3.10 -10.09 -2.75
C SER A 375 2.02 -9.03 -2.61
N TYR A 376 2.27 -7.79 -3.03
CA TYR A 376 1.26 -6.73 -3.00
C TYR A 376 0.04 -7.08 -3.83
N LEU A 377 0.24 -7.55 -5.07
CA LEU A 377 -0.86 -7.95 -5.94
C LEU A 377 -1.55 -9.22 -5.42
N TYR A 378 -0.76 -10.18 -4.96
CA TYR A 378 -1.29 -11.42 -4.39
C TYR A 378 -2.18 -11.12 -3.17
N ALA A 379 -1.68 -10.32 -2.23
CA ALA A 379 -2.39 -9.93 -1.03
C ALA A 379 -3.67 -9.12 -1.33
N LYS A 380 -3.65 -8.24 -2.33
CA LYS A 380 -4.88 -7.53 -2.78
C LYS A 380 -5.97 -8.48 -3.27
N VAL A 381 -5.60 -9.52 -4.02
CA VAL A 381 -6.56 -10.53 -4.50
C VAL A 381 -7.18 -11.27 -3.30
N ILE A 382 -6.34 -11.78 -2.40
CA ILE A 382 -6.82 -12.54 -1.23
C ILE A 382 -7.62 -11.65 -0.27
N ALA A 383 -7.18 -10.42 0.00
CA ALA A 383 -7.93 -9.46 0.81
C ALA A 383 -9.30 -9.16 0.21
N SER A 384 -9.40 -9.02 -1.12
CA SER A 384 -10.67 -8.88 -1.82
C SER A 384 -11.55 -10.12 -1.67
N GLU A 385 -11.01 -11.33 -1.76
CA GLU A 385 -11.77 -12.56 -1.52
C GLU A 385 -12.31 -12.64 -0.09
N ILE A 386 -11.48 -12.32 0.91
CA ILE A 386 -11.90 -12.25 2.32
C ILE A 386 -13.01 -11.21 2.48
N TRP A 387 -12.86 -10.03 1.89
CA TRP A 387 -13.89 -9.00 1.90
C TRP A 387 -15.20 -9.50 1.31
N GLN A 388 -15.17 -10.11 0.13
CA GLN A 388 -16.37 -10.63 -0.55
C GLN A 388 -17.06 -11.72 0.27
N ALA A 389 -16.29 -12.63 0.88
CA ALA A 389 -16.81 -13.74 1.65
C ALA A 389 -17.38 -13.32 3.00
N LEU A 390 -16.71 -12.42 3.72
CA LEU A 390 -16.99 -12.15 5.13
C LEU A 390 -17.68 -10.79 5.37
N PHE A 391 -17.32 -9.75 4.64
CA PHE A 391 -17.65 -8.35 4.99
C PHE A 391 -18.58 -7.65 4.00
N ARG A 392 -18.75 -8.16 2.77
CA ARG A 392 -19.59 -7.52 1.74
C ARG A 392 -21.02 -7.23 2.22
N ASN A 393 -21.64 -8.18 2.92
CA ASN A 393 -23.04 -8.05 3.36
C ASN A 393 -23.16 -7.18 4.63
N ASP A 394 -22.24 -7.34 5.58
CA ASP A 394 -22.13 -6.50 6.78
C ASP A 394 -20.64 -6.23 7.09
N PRO A 395 -20.13 -5.03 6.75
CA PRO A 395 -18.71 -4.70 6.91
C PRO A 395 -18.34 -4.42 8.36
N THR A 396 -19.29 -4.44 9.29
CA THR A 396 -19.03 -4.26 10.73
C THR A 396 -19.44 -5.48 11.55
N SER A 397 -19.57 -6.64 10.90
CA SER A 397 -19.97 -7.89 11.55
C SER A 397 -18.89 -8.36 12.53
N ARG A 398 -19.26 -8.46 13.82
CA ARG A 398 -18.41 -9.03 14.87
C ARG A 398 -18.05 -10.48 14.57
N ALA A 399 -19.01 -11.29 14.12
CA ALA A 399 -18.76 -12.69 13.78
C ALA A 399 -17.76 -12.86 12.62
N ALA A 400 -17.79 -11.96 11.63
CA ALA A 400 -16.80 -11.93 10.55
C ALA A 400 -15.43 -11.48 11.05
N GLY A 401 -15.39 -10.46 11.91
CA GLY A 401 -14.17 -10.00 12.58
C GLY A 401 -13.52 -11.13 13.39
N ASP A 402 -14.30 -11.79 14.25
CA ASP A 402 -13.84 -12.95 15.01
C ASP A 402 -13.31 -14.04 14.07
N LEU A 403 -13.99 -14.39 12.97
CA LEU A 403 -13.47 -15.40 12.04
C LEU A 403 -12.15 -14.99 11.36
N SER A 404 -11.96 -13.70 11.10
CA SER A 404 -10.75 -13.19 10.43
C SER A 404 -9.51 -13.11 11.34
N TYR A 405 -9.68 -13.11 12.66
CA TYR A 405 -8.60 -12.90 13.64
C TYR A 405 -8.60 -13.87 14.83
N ALA A 406 -9.61 -14.73 14.98
CA ALA A 406 -9.69 -15.65 16.10
C ALA A 406 -8.54 -16.65 16.04
N PRO A 407 -7.88 -16.94 17.18
CA PRO A 407 -7.03 -18.11 17.27
C PRO A 407 -7.91 -19.32 16.95
N THR A 408 -7.53 -20.09 15.93
CA THR A 408 -8.11 -21.42 15.72
C THR A 408 -7.88 -22.21 17.01
N SER A 409 -8.98 -22.52 17.68
CA SER A 409 -9.03 -23.29 18.93
C SER A 409 -8.37 -24.65 18.80
#